data_AF-A0A9D7TP05-F1
#
_entry.id   AF-A0A9D7TP05-F1
#
_cell.length_a   1.000
_cell.length_b   1.000
_cell.length_c   1.000
_cell.angle_alpha   90.00
_cell.angle_beta   90.00
_cell.angle_gamma   90.00
#
_symmetry.space_group_name_H-M   'P 1'
#
loop_
_entity.id
_entity.type
_entity.pdbx_description
1 polymer ?
#
loop_
_entity_poly.entity_id
_entity_poly.type
_entity_poly.pdbx_seq_one_letter_code
_entity_poly.pdbx_strand_id
1 'polypeptide(L)'
;MFLEKHFLKRCLFIDIETVSEYPDVDSLPENKRVLWSIKANHIRKSIGSREAEFTDSDLYISKAGIFAEFAKVCCISMGFLHFEDNTPSEVRVKSLAGEDEGRILEDFSRVLVNHYNDPENSRICGHNIKEFDIPFLCRRMVINQIRFPPVLDISGKKPWQTSHILDTMDMWRFGDYKNYTSLDLLAATLNIASPKDDIDGSMVGTIYWKDDDIDRIVNYCQKDVVSVIQVMMKFAGLPLFSEDSIEYINQKE
;
A
#
# COMPACT_ATOMS: atom_id res chain seq x y z
N MET A 1 9.15 16.70 16.33
CA MET A 1 10.19 16.70 15.28
C MET A 1 9.56 17.28 14.03
N PHE A 2 10.20 18.24 13.36
CA PHE A 2 9.79 18.64 12.02
C PHE A 2 10.73 17.97 11.02
N LEU A 3 10.16 17.12 10.16
CA LEU A 3 10.87 16.43 9.10
C LEU A 3 11.51 17.46 8.15
N GLU A 4 12.76 17.24 7.77
CA GLU A 4 13.42 18.13 6.83
C GLU A 4 12.74 18.06 5.45
N LYS A 5 12.51 19.22 4.82
CA LYS A 5 11.80 19.31 3.53
C LYS A 5 12.46 18.50 2.41
N HIS A 6 13.76 18.23 2.51
CA HIS A 6 14.47 17.43 1.51
C HIS A 6 13.94 15.98 1.43
N PHE A 7 13.31 15.45 2.49
CA PHE A 7 12.73 14.10 2.48
C PHE A 7 11.51 14.01 1.57
N LEU A 8 10.83 15.13 1.31
CA LEU A 8 9.71 15.20 0.38
C LEU A 8 10.16 15.25 -1.08
N LYS A 9 11.39 15.70 -1.35
CA LYS A 9 11.93 15.76 -2.71
C LYS A 9 12.28 14.37 -3.20
N ARG A 10 11.93 14.09 -4.46
CA ARG A 10 12.12 12.78 -5.11
C ARG A 10 11.58 11.63 -4.25
N CYS A 11 10.48 11.89 -3.55
CA CYS A 11 9.75 10.88 -2.80
C CYS A 11 8.54 10.44 -3.63
N LEU A 12 8.43 9.14 -3.90
CA LEU A 12 7.23 8.52 -4.44
C LEU A 12 6.35 8.11 -3.27
N PHE A 13 5.14 8.62 -3.20
CA PHE A 13 4.16 8.19 -2.22
C PHE A 13 3.36 7.05 -2.81
N ILE A 14 3.19 5.94 -2.09
CA ILE A 14 2.46 4.79 -2.60
C ILE A 14 1.52 4.22 -1.53
N ASP A 15 0.51 3.54 -2.05
CA ASP A 15 -0.36 2.63 -1.35
C ASP A 15 -0.76 1.52 -2.33
N ILE A 16 -1.04 0.31 -1.83
CA ILE A 16 -1.45 -0.84 -2.65
C ILE A 16 -2.74 -1.46 -2.15
N GLU A 17 -3.55 -1.93 -3.09
CA GLU A 17 -4.69 -2.77 -2.79
C GLU A 17 -4.51 -4.19 -3.29
N THR A 18 -4.93 -5.12 -2.44
CA THR A 18 -4.70 -6.55 -2.62
C THR A 18 -5.99 -7.33 -2.46
N VAL A 19 -6.15 -8.36 -3.27
CA VAL A 19 -7.32 -9.24 -3.27
C VAL A 19 -6.85 -10.69 -3.27
N SER A 20 -7.67 -11.60 -2.76
CA SER A 20 -7.40 -13.03 -2.89
C SER A 20 -7.18 -13.39 -4.36
N GLU A 21 -6.32 -14.38 -4.66
CA GLU A 21 -6.05 -14.79 -6.05
C GLU A 21 -7.29 -15.38 -6.74
N TYR A 22 -8.22 -15.93 -5.95
CA TYR A 22 -9.48 -16.52 -6.37
C TYR A 22 -10.62 -15.95 -5.50
N PRO A 23 -11.88 -15.96 -5.97
CA PRO A 23 -13.01 -15.39 -5.23
C PRO A 23 -13.33 -16.14 -3.94
N ASP A 24 -13.08 -17.44 -3.89
CA ASP A 24 -13.38 -18.30 -2.75
C ASP A 24 -12.41 -19.49 -2.63
N VAL A 25 -12.50 -20.20 -1.50
CA VAL A 25 -11.64 -21.34 -1.17
C VAL A 25 -11.87 -22.54 -2.11
N ASP A 26 -13.08 -22.68 -2.67
CA ASP A 26 -13.45 -23.78 -3.55
C ASP A 26 -12.92 -23.58 -4.97
N SER A 27 -12.65 -22.33 -5.34
CA SER A 27 -11.98 -21.93 -6.58
C SER A 27 -10.47 -22.12 -6.53
N LEU A 28 -9.88 -22.36 -5.35
CA LEU A 28 -8.46 -22.64 -5.23
C LEU A 28 -8.08 -23.98 -5.89
N PRO A 29 -6.92 -24.04 -6.54
CA PRO A 29 -6.27 -25.30 -6.88
C PRO A 29 -6.09 -26.19 -5.65
N GLU A 30 -6.22 -27.51 -5.84
CA GLU A 30 -6.21 -28.49 -4.74
C GLU A 30 -5.01 -28.33 -3.79
N ASN A 31 -3.81 -28.16 -4.35
CA ASN A 31 -2.60 -27.95 -3.56
C ASN A 31 -2.67 -26.66 -2.72
N LYS A 32 -3.22 -25.56 -3.25
CA LYS A 32 -3.38 -24.30 -2.51
C LYS A 32 -4.49 -24.41 -1.46
N ARG A 33 -5.56 -25.16 -1.72
CA ARG A 33 -6.63 -25.40 -0.75
C ARG A 33 -6.12 -26.08 0.52
N VAL A 34 -5.30 -27.12 0.36
CA VAL A 34 -4.64 -27.81 1.49
C VAL A 34 -3.75 -26.85 2.28
N LEU A 35 -2.93 -26.06 1.58
CA LEU A 35 -2.04 -25.07 2.23
C LEU A 35 -2.82 -23.95 2.92
N TRP A 36 -3.94 -23.52 2.34
CA TRP A 36 -4.82 -22.55 2.97
C TRP A 36 -5.42 -23.10 4.27
N SER A 37 -5.86 -24.36 4.30
CA SER A 37 -6.40 -24.96 5.53
C SER A 37 -5.36 -24.96 6.67
N ILE A 38 -4.09 -25.24 6.37
CA ILE A 38 -2.99 -25.14 7.35
C ILE A 38 -2.82 -23.70 7.83
N LYS A 39 -2.86 -22.72 6.91
CA LYS A 39 -2.76 -21.29 7.23
C LYS A 39 -3.94 -20.82 8.09
N ALA A 40 -5.17 -21.17 7.72
CA ALA A 40 -6.39 -20.84 8.44
C ALA A 40 -6.38 -21.37 9.88
N ASN A 41 -5.87 -22.58 10.09
CA ASN A 41 -5.67 -23.13 11.44
C ASN A 41 -4.67 -22.30 12.28
N HIS A 42 -3.59 -21.80 11.70
CA HIS A 42 -2.67 -20.90 12.41
C HIS A 42 -3.32 -19.56 12.73
N ILE A 43 -4.08 -19.00 11.78
CA ILE A 43 -4.83 -17.77 11.96
C ILE A 43 -5.76 -17.94 13.16
N ARG A 44 -6.65 -18.95 13.18
CA ARG A 44 -7.56 -19.24 14.32
C ARG A 44 -6.86 -19.30 15.68
N LYS A 45 -5.68 -19.92 15.75
CA LYS A 45 -4.89 -19.99 17.00
C LYS A 45 -4.38 -18.63 17.48
N SER A 46 -4.11 -17.69 16.57
CA SER A 46 -3.54 -16.37 16.90
C SER A 46 -4.59 -15.35 17.39
N ILE A 47 -5.83 -15.45 16.91
CA ILE A 47 -6.92 -14.48 17.16
C ILE A 47 -7.75 -14.81 18.42
N GLY A 48 -7.52 -15.98 19.04
CA GLY A 48 -8.23 -16.41 20.23
C GLY A 48 -9.72 -16.72 19.99
N SER A 49 -10.56 -16.62 21.02
CA SER A 49 -11.95 -17.12 21.02
C SER A 49 -12.95 -16.36 20.15
N ARG A 50 -12.62 -15.13 19.69
CA ARG A 50 -13.58 -14.28 18.95
C ARG A 50 -13.83 -14.70 17.50
N GLU A 51 -12.88 -15.42 16.91
CA GLU A 51 -12.90 -15.84 15.51
C GLU A 51 -12.66 -17.36 15.38
N ALA A 52 -12.66 -18.09 16.50
CA ALA A 52 -12.37 -19.52 16.54
C ALA A 52 -13.45 -20.38 15.82
N GLU A 53 -14.63 -19.82 15.60
CA GLU A 53 -15.76 -20.45 14.91
C GLU A 53 -15.74 -20.23 13.39
N PHE A 54 -14.88 -19.34 12.87
CA PHE A 54 -14.82 -19.12 11.42
C PHE A 54 -14.30 -20.34 10.68
N THR A 55 -15.00 -20.67 9.60
CA THR A 55 -14.58 -21.74 8.69
C THR A 55 -13.36 -21.29 7.88
N ASP A 56 -12.69 -22.26 7.25
CA ASP A 56 -11.59 -21.94 6.33
C ASP A 56 -12.06 -21.04 5.18
N SER A 57 -13.34 -21.13 4.77
CA SER A 57 -13.94 -20.26 3.76
C SER A 57 -14.13 -18.82 4.26
N ASP A 58 -14.66 -18.64 5.48
CA ASP A 58 -14.87 -17.31 6.06
C ASP A 58 -13.53 -16.56 6.24
N LEU A 59 -12.51 -17.30 6.67
CA LEU A 59 -11.15 -16.77 6.81
C LEU A 59 -10.53 -16.47 5.44
N TYR A 60 -10.84 -17.25 4.41
CA TYR A 60 -10.32 -16.98 3.07
C TYR A 60 -10.84 -15.63 2.58
N ILE A 61 -12.15 -15.42 2.62
CA ILE A 61 -12.79 -14.19 2.17
C ILE A 61 -12.26 -12.97 2.94
N SER A 62 -12.10 -13.10 4.26
CA SER A 62 -11.74 -11.96 5.12
C SER A 62 -10.23 -11.71 5.29
N LYS A 63 -9.37 -12.72 5.07
CA LYS A 63 -7.93 -12.61 5.38
C LYS A 63 -7.00 -13.02 4.23
N ALA A 64 -7.45 -13.71 3.18
CA ALA A 64 -6.53 -14.18 2.14
C ALA A 64 -5.82 -13.01 1.44
N GLY A 65 -6.51 -11.87 1.25
CA GLY A 65 -5.99 -10.65 0.63
C GLY A 65 -4.65 -10.17 1.19
N ILE A 66 -4.41 -10.33 2.50
CA ILE A 66 -3.17 -9.85 3.14
C ILE A 66 -2.00 -10.84 3.09
N PHE A 67 -2.16 -11.99 2.43
CA PHE A 67 -1.11 -13.01 2.29
C PHE A 67 -0.67 -13.15 0.84
N ALA A 68 0.54 -12.69 0.52
CA ALA A 68 1.08 -12.68 -0.85
C ALA A 68 1.09 -14.07 -1.53
N GLU A 69 1.05 -15.17 -0.79
CA GLU A 69 0.97 -16.53 -1.33
C GLU A 69 -0.45 -16.94 -1.80
N PHE A 70 -1.47 -16.22 -1.36
CA PHE A 70 -2.90 -16.47 -1.61
C PHE A 70 -3.65 -15.24 -2.18
N ALA A 71 -2.93 -14.15 -2.41
CA ALA A 71 -3.46 -12.88 -2.90
C ALA A 71 -2.61 -12.31 -4.04
N LYS A 72 -3.21 -11.38 -4.77
CA LYS A 72 -2.60 -10.62 -5.86
C LYS A 72 -2.83 -9.12 -5.65
N VAL A 73 -1.96 -8.30 -6.20
CA VAL A 73 -2.14 -6.84 -6.28
C VAL A 73 -3.17 -6.53 -7.36
N CYS A 74 -4.19 -5.75 -7.02
CA CYS A 74 -5.20 -5.26 -7.97
C CYS A 74 -5.10 -3.76 -8.25
N CYS A 75 -4.48 -2.99 -7.33
CA CYS A 75 -4.23 -1.57 -7.52
C CYS A 75 -2.90 -1.16 -6.87
N ILE A 76 -2.19 -0.23 -7.52
CA ILE A 76 -1.09 0.53 -6.93
C ILE A 76 -1.36 1.99 -7.26
N SER A 77 -1.60 2.81 -6.24
CA SER A 77 -1.69 4.27 -6.39
C SER A 77 -0.34 4.91 -6.07
N MET A 78 -0.02 5.97 -6.80
CA MET A 78 1.25 6.67 -6.72
C MET A 78 1.03 8.18 -6.69
N GLY A 79 1.65 8.85 -5.72
CA GLY A 79 1.62 10.28 -5.54
C GLY A 79 2.97 10.92 -5.83
N PHE A 80 2.93 12.04 -6.53
CA PHE A 80 4.09 12.82 -6.96
C PHE A 80 3.94 14.26 -6.49
N LEU A 81 4.96 14.78 -5.80
CA LEU A 81 5.00 16.18 -5.38
C LEU A 81 5.73 17.06 -6.41
N HIS A 82 5.06 18.11 -6.86
CA HIS A 82 5.69 19.20 -7.59
C HIS A 82 6.22 20.26 -6.62
N PHE A 83 7.29 20.96 -7.01
CA PHE A 83 7.96 21.96 -6.18
C PHE A 83 8.18 23.25 -6.96
N GLU A 84 7.75 24.36 -6.38
CA GLU A 84 8.04 25.72 -6.81
C GLU A 84 8.88 26.41 -5.74
N ASP A 85 10.03 26.99 -6.12
CA ASP A 85 10.96 27.67 -5.20
C ASP A 85 11.28 26.84 -3.94
N ASN A 86 11.49 25.52 -4.12
CA ASN A 86 11.74 24.54 -3.05
C ASN A 86 10.58 24.31 -2.07
N THR A 87 9.37 24.74 -2.41
CA THR A 87 8.15 24.51 -1.64
C THR A 87 7.23 23.57 -2.42
N PRO A 88 6.67 22.51 -1.79
CA PRO A 88 5.67 21.68 -2.43
C PRO A 88 4.46 22.53 -2.84
N SER A 89 4.07 22.48 -4.12
CA SER A 89 2.99 23.32 -4.67
C SER A 89 1.79 22.52 -5.13
N GLU A 90 2.01 21.36 -5.76
CA GLU A 90 0.96 20.52 -6.32
C GLU A 90 1.22 19.03 -6.05
N VAL A 91 0.14 18.26 -6.01
CA VAL A 91 0.15 16.80 -5.95
C VAL A 91 -0.42 16.25 -7.26
N ARG A 92 0.28 15.30 -7.86
CA ARG A 92 -0.26 14.45 -8.92
C ARG A 92 -0.43 13.04 -8.41
N VAL A 93 -1.58 12.44 -8.66
CA VAL A 93 -1.88 11.06 -8.28
C VAL A 93 -2.17 10.25 -9.53
N LYS A 94 -1.57 9.07 -9.63
CA LYS A 94 -1.78 8.12 -10.73
C LYS A 94 -1.89 6.72 -10.17
N SER A 95 -2.79 5.91 -10.72
CA SER A 95 -2.95 4.51 -10.31
C SER A 95 -2.65 3.55 -11.46
N LEU A 96 -2.18 2.35 -11.12
CA LEU A 96 -2.08 1.18 -11.98
C LEU A 96 -3.05 0.14 -11.41
N ALA A 97 -4.07 -0.26 -12.17
CA ALA A 97 -5.07 -1.19 -11.71
C ALA A 97 -5.55 -2.09 -12.85
N GLY A 98 -6.06 -3.26 -12.51
CA GLY A 98 -6.59 -4.22 -13.47
C GLY A 98 -6.62 -5.64 -12.94
N GLU A 99 -6.97 -6.58 -13.81
CA GLU A 99 -6.97 -8.01 -13.48
C GLU A 99 -5.60 -8.68 -13.64
N ASP A 100 -4.79 -8.15 -14.56
CA ASP A 100 -3.44 -8.63 -14.88
C ASP A 100 -2.41 -8.01 -13.92
N GLU A 101 -2.20 -8.69 -12.78
CA GLU A 101 -1.18 -8.31 -11.80
C GLU A 101 0.22 -8.18 -12.43
N GLY A 102 0.56 -9.07 -13.38
CA GLY A 102 1.86 -9.05 -14.04
C GLY A 102 2.11 -7.71 -14.72
N ARG A 103 1.13 -7.22 -15.48
CA ARG A 103 1.20 -5.89 -16.13
C ARG A 103 1.29 -4.75 -15.11
N ILE A 104 0.50 -4.79 -14.04
CA ILE A 104 0.54 -3.78 -12.97
C ILE A 104 1.96 -3.68 -12.37
N LEU A 105 2.54 -4.83 -12.03
CA LEU A 105 3.87 -4.90 -11.43
C LEU A 105 4.98 -4.51 -12.40
N GLU A 106 4.87 -4.87 -13.69
CA GLU A 106 5.83 -4.45 -14.72
C GLU A 106 5.81 -2.94 -14.93
N ASP A 107 4.63 -2.34 -15.03
CA ASP A 107 4.49 -0.90 -15.19
C ASP A 107 4.95 -0.13 -13.96
N PHE A 108 4.67 -0.64 -12.75
CA PHE A 108 5.22 -0.08 -11.52
C PHE A 108 6.75 -0.16 -11.48
N SER A 109 7.31 -1.32 -11.83
CA SER A 109 8.76 -1.51 -11.91
C SER A 109 9.40 -0.53 -12.90
N ARG A 110 8.76 -0.30 -14.05
CA ARG A 110 9.19 0.68 -15.05
C ARG A 110 9.23 2.11 -14.49
N VAL A 111 8.22 2.53 -13.74
CA VAL A 111 8.21 3.83 -13.05
C VAL A 111 9.40 3.94 -12.10
N LEU A 112 9.62 2.93 -11.27
CA LEU A 112 10.73 2.91 -10.32
C LEU A 112 12.09 2.94 -10.99
N VAL A 113 12.32 2.13 -12.03
CA VAL A 113 13.58 2.12 -12.79
C VAL A 113 13.84 3.44 -13.51
N ASN A 114 12.81 4.08 -14.06
CA ASN A 114 12.99 5.30 -14.86
C ASN A 114 13.16 6.56 -14.01
N HIS A 115 12.53 6.63 -12.84
CA HIS A 115 12.43 7.88 -12.05
C HIS A 115 13.01 7.78 -10.63
N TYR A 116 13.06 6.58 -10.04
CA TYR A 116 13.44 6.35 -8.64
C TYR A 116 14.55 5.30 -8.48
N ASN A 117 15.35 5.07 -9.53
CA ASN A 117 16.34 3.99 -9.59
C ASN A 117 17.49 4.14 -8.59
N ASP A 118 17.75 5.36 -8.13
CA ASP A 118 18.86 5.71 -7.26
C ASP A 118 18.40 5.79 -5.79
N PRO A 119 18.67 4.78 -4.95
CA PRO A 119 18.23 4.76 -3.56
C PRO A 119 18.96 5.77 -2.66
N GLU A 120 20.03 6.40 -3.11
CA GLU A 120 20.71 7.46 -2.35
C GLU A 120 19.96 8.80 -2.46
N ASN A 121 19.32 9.04 -3.61
CA ASN A 121 18.65 10.30 -3.92
C ASN A 121 17.12 10.20 -4.09
N SER A 122 16.58 8.99 -4.13
CA SER A 122 15.16 8.70 -4.35
C SER A 122 14.58 8.00 -3.15
N ARG A 123 13.31 8.28 -2.84
CA ARG A 123 12.62 7.72 -1.67
C ARG A 123 11.29 7.13 -2.08
N ILE A 124 10.84 6.16 -1.30
CA ILE A 124 9.48 5.62 -1.38
C ILE A 124 8.84 5.83 -0.01
N CYS A 125 7.59 6.25 0.03
CA CYS A 125 6.88 6.53 1.27
C CYS A 125 5.47 5.97 1.23
N GLY A 126 5.02 5.40 2.35
CA GLY A 126 3.67 4.91 2.55
C GLY A 126 3.32 4.86 4.03
N HIS A 127 2.20 4.23 4.36
CA HIS A 127 1.79 3.99 5.74
C HIS A 127 1.89 2.50 6.06
N ASN A 128 2.68 2.13 7.07
CA ASN A 128 2.99 0.73 7.39
C ASN A 128 3.66 -0.05 6.22
N ILE A 129 4.24 0.70 5.28
CA ILE A 129 4.80 0.22 4.02
C ILE A 129 5.96 -0.78 4.21
N LYS A 130 6.68 -0.69 5.33
CA LYS A 130 7.81 -1.59 5.65
C LYS A 130 7.34 -2.96 6.12
N GLU A 131 6.16 -3.03 6.74
CA GLU A 131 5.62 -4.27 7.30
C GLU A 131 4.60 -4.93 6.34
N PHE A 132 4.06 -4.18 5.37
CA PHE A 132 3.09 -4.70 4.41
C PHE A 132 3.48 -4.50 2.93
N ASP A 133 3.34 -3.30 2.37
CA ASP A 133 3.35 -3.08 0.92
C ASP A 133 4.65 -3.50 0.24
N ILE A 134 5.82 -3.05 0.75
CA ILE A 134 7.10 -3.40 0.14
C ILE A 134 7.36 -4.92 0.21
N PRO A 135 7.24 -5.58 1.39
CA PRO A 135 7.34 -7.04 1.43
C PRO A 135 6.36 -7.76 0.50
N PHE A 136 5.11 -7.28 0.40
CA PHE A 136 4.09 -7.88 -0.45
C PHE A 136 4.45 -7.75 -1.93
N LEU A 137 4.75 -6.54 -2.40
CA LEU A 137 5.19 -6.26 -3.76
C LEU A 137 6.42 -7.08 -4.13
N CYS A 138 7.43 -7.14 -3.25
CA CYS A 138 8.62 -7.94 -3.51
C CYS A 138 8.30 -9.43 -3.68
N ARG A 139 7.44 -10.01 -2.85
CA ARG A 139 7.02 -11.41 -3.00
C ARG A 139 6.23 -11.63 -4.30
N ARG A 140 5.32 -10.73 -4.65
CA ARG A 140 4.52 -10.83 -5.88
C ARG A 140 5.37 -10.65 -7.13
N MET A 141 6.38 -9.78 -7.12
CA MET A 141 7.36 -9.67 -8.20
C MET A 141 8.17 -10.97 -8.37
N VAL A 142 8.57 -11.65 -7.29
CA VAL A 142 9.21 -12.99 -7.39
C VAL A 142 8.26 -14.00 -8.00
N ILE A 143 7.01 -14.05 -7.55
CA ILE A 143 6.00 -14.98 -8.07
C ILE A 143 5.79 -14.76 -9.58
N ASN A 144 5.73 -13.51 -10.03
CA ASN A 144 5.57 -13.12 -11.43
C ASN A 144 6.90 -13.10 -12.22
N GLN A 145 8.03 -13.49 -11.62
CA GLN A 145 9.36 -13.48 -12.27
C GLN A 145 9.81 -12.10 -12.79
N ILE A 146 9.38 -11.02 -12.14
CA ILE A 146 9.73 -9.64 -12.47
C ILE A 146 11.00 -9.26 -11.72
N ARG A 147 11.99 -8.73 -12.46
CA ARG A 147 13.24 -8.25 -11.88
C ARG A 147 12.98 -7.05 -10.98
N PHE A 148 13.57 -7.08 -9.78
CA PHE A 148 13.46 -5.97 -8.85
C PHE A 148 14.10 -4.69 -9.38
N PRO A 149 13.41 -3.53 -9.26
CA PRO A 149 14.07 -2.24 -9.36
C PRO A 149 15.03 -2.05 -8.16
N PRO A 150 16.14 -1.29 -8.30
CA PRO A 150 17.16 -1.19 -7.24
C PRO A 150 16.64 -0.68 -5.89
N VAL A 151 15.61 0.18 -5.93
CA VAL A 151 14.88 0.71 -4.76
C VAL A 151 14.17 -0.40 -3.95
N LEU A 152 13.73 -1.47 -4.60
CA LEU A 152 13.05 -2.62 -3.96
C LEU A 152 13.97 -3.82 -3.72
N ASP A 153 15.21 -3.79 -4.22
CA ASP A 153 16.21 -4.82 -3.93
C ASP A 153 16.72 -4.67 -2.49
N ILE A 154 15.94 -5.17 -1.53
CA ILE A 154 16.16 -4.97 -0.09
C ILE A 154 16.54 -6.24 0.68
N SER A 155 16.49 -7.40 0.04
CA SER A 155 16.78 -8.67 0.69
C SER A 155 18.24 -8.70 1.21
N GLY A 156 18.43 -9.09 2.47
CA GLY A 156 19.75 -9.12 3.10
C GLY A 156 20.34 -7.75 3.47
N LYS A 157 19.65 -6.64 3.17
CA LYS A 157 20.07 -5.30 3.59
C LYS A 157 19.73 -5.06 5.06
N LYS A 158 20.59 -4.32 5.75
CA LYS A 158 20.38 -3.87 7.12
C LYS A 158 19.46 -2.63 7.14
N PRO A 159 18.78 -2.32 8.26
CA PRO A 159 17.80 -1.23 8.30
C PRO A 159 18.31 0.14 7.82
N TRP A 160 19.58 0.47 8.04
CA TRP A 160 20.18 1.73 7.59
C TRP A 160 20.47 1.77 6.08
N GLN A 161 20.56 0.61 5.44
CA GLN A 161 20.75 0.47 3.99
C GLN A 161 19.40 0.54 3.23
N THR A 162 18.28 0.62 3.95
CA THR A 162 16.93 0.79 3.42
C THR A 162 16.27 2.07 3.95
N SER A 163 17.09 3.07 4.32
CA SER A 163 16.64 4.36 4.85
C SER A 163 15.87 5.21 3.83
N HIS A 164 15.92 4.84 2.54
CA HIS A 164 15.12 5.43 1.47
C HIS A 164 13.64 4.99 1.49
N ILE A 165 13.30 3.95 2.26
CA ILE A 165 11.92 3.55 2.53
C ILE A 165 11.44 4.29 3.77
N LEU A 166 10.58 5.27 3.55
CA LEU A 166 9.95 6.08 4.59
C LEU A 166 8.60 5.48 4.97
N ASP A 167 8.35 5.31 6.26
CA ASP A 167 7.10 4.73 6.74
C ASP A 167 6.49 5.69 7.76
N THR A 168 5.30 6.22 7.46
CA THR A 168 4.64 7.20 8.32
C THR A 168 4.20 6.60 9.65
N MET A 169 3.90 5.29 9.72
CA MET A 169 3.60 4.61 10.98
C MET A 169 4.86 4.50 11.85
N ASP A 170 5.99 4.15 11.22
CA ASP A 170 7.30 4.08 11.89
C ASP A 170 7.76 5.44 12.41
N MET A 171 7.54 6.49 11.64
CA MET A 171 7.82 7.87 12.05
C MET A 171 6.92 8.33 13.20
N TRP A 172 5.64 7.93 13.17
CA TRP A 172 4.66 8.30 14.20
C TRP A 172 4.88 7.60 15.53
N ARG A 173 5.29 6.33 15.52
CA ARG A 173 5.33 5.53 16.75
C ARG A 173 6.33 6.02 17.79
N PHE A 174 7.34 6.80 17.42
CA PHE A 174 8.41 7.28 18.33
C PHE A 174 9.00 6.17 19.24
N GLY A 175 9.08 4.94 18.72
CA GLY A 175 9.56 3.76 19.46
C GLY A 175 8.48 2.96 20.22
N ASP A 176 7.21 3.34 20.15
CA ASP A 176 6.09 2.55 20.69
C ASP A 176 5.62 1.47 19.72
N TYR A 177 6.15 0.25 19.88
CA TYR A 177 5.79 -0.90 19.05
C TYR A 177 4.51 -1.62 19.52
N LYS A 178 3.86 -1.17 20.60
CA LYS A 178 2.68 -1.86 21.15
C LYS A 178 1.38 -1.43 20.51
N ASN A 179 1.33 -0.20 20.00
CA ASN A 179 0.11 0.42 19.51
C ASN A 179 0.20 0.65 18.00
N TYR A 180 -0.48 -0.20 17.25
CA TYR A 180 -0.73 0.04 15.83
C TYR A 180 -1.65 1.25 15.67
N THR A 181 -1.30 2.19 14.78
CA THR A 181 -2.11 3.36 14.47
C THR A 181 -2.42 3.32 12.98
N SER A 182 -3.70 3.19 12.62
CA SER A 182 -4.11 3.23 11.21
C SER A 182 -3.89 4.61 10.59
N LEU A 183 -3.85 4.66 9.26
CA LEU A 183 -3.73 5.92 8.52
C LEU A 183 -4.87 6.87 8.86
N ASP A 184 -6.10 6.38 8.89
CA ASP A 184 -7.29 7.16 9.29
C ASP A 184 -7.15 7.77 10.68
N LEU A 185 -6.75 6.97 11.67
CA LEU A 185 -6.60 7.45 13.04
C LEU A 185 -5.50 8.51 13.13
N LEU A 186 -4.39 8.30 12.43
CA LEU A 186 -3.29 9.25 12.36
C LEU A 186 -3.71 10.55 11.67
N ALA A 187 -4.38 10.47 10.52
CA ALA A 187 -4.88 11.61 9.77
C ALA A 187 -5.86 12.45 10.60
N ALA A 188 -6.84 11.79 11.23
CA ALA A 188 -7.78 12.45 12.13
C ALA A 188 -7.08 13.13 13.31
N THR A 189 -6.10 12.45 13.93
CA THR A 189 -5.30 13.01 15.05
C THR A 189 -4.53 14.26 14.64
N LEU A 190 -4.06 14.33 13.39
CA LEU A 190 -3.31 15.47 12.85
C LEU A 190 -4.22 16.59 12.28
N ASN A 191 -5.54 16.46 12.44
CA ASN A 191 -6.55 17.34 11.86
C ASN A 191 -6.40 17.46 10.33
N ILE A 192 -6.13 16.33 9.67
CA ILE A 192 -6.23 16.19 8.23
C ILE A 192 -7.66 15.73 7.96
N ALA A 193 -8.35 16.40 7.05
CA ALA A 193 -9.65 15.93 6.60
C ALA A 193 -9.44 14.56 5.94
N SER A 194 -9.81 13.50 6.64
CA SER A 194 -9.93 12.18 6.01
C SER A 194 -11.10 12.28 5.03
N PRO A 195 -10.90 11.92 3.74
CA PRO A 195 -12.02 11.73 2.86
C PRO A 195 -12.87 10.62 3.49
N LYS A 196 -14.10 10.94 3.92
CA LYS A 196 -15.03 9.90 4.39
C LYS A 196 -15.25 8.95 3.23
N ASP A 197 -14.61 7.78 3.27
CA ASP A 197 -14.90 6.74 2.31
C ASP A 197 -16.05 5.85 2.77
N ASP A 198 -16.72 5.30 1.79
CA ASP A 198 -17.77 4.32 1.96
C ASP A 198 -17.22 2.88 2.02
N ILE A 199 -15.90 2.72 1.91
CA ILE A 199 -15.20 1.43 1.95
C ILE A 199 -13.98 1.47 2.88
N ASP A 200 -13.59 0.29 3.38
CA ASP A 200 -12.33 0.05 4.07
C ASP A 200 -11.61 -1.16 3.44
N GLY A 201 -10.34 -1.37 3.81
CA GLY A 201 -9.51 -2.45 3.27
C GLY A 201 -10.11 -3.88 3.40
N SER A 202 -11.05 -4.12 4.31
CA SER A 202 -11.73 -5.42 4.42
C SER A 202 -12.80 -5.63 3.33
N MET A 203 -13.26 -4.56 2.71
CA MET A 203 -14.29 -4.57 1.66
C MET A 203 -13.72 -4.76 0.26
N VAL A 204 -12.43 -4.48 0.06
CA VAL A 204 -11.74 -4.49 -1.25
C VAL A 204 -11.92 -5.83 -1.99
N GLY A 205 -11.81 -6.95 -1.28
CA GLY A 205 -12.03 -8.28 -1.87
C GLY A 205 -13.47 -8.50 -2.34
N THR A 206 -14.46 -7.99 -1.61
CA THR A 206 -15.87 -8.07 -2.02
C THR A 206 -16.15 -7.20 -3.24
N ILE A 207 -15.64 -5.97 -3.23
CA ILE A 207 -15.82 -5.02 -4.34
C ILE A 207 -15.20 -5.58 -5.62
N TYR A 208 -14.00 -6.14 -5.52
CA TYR A 208 -13.32 -6.73 -6.67
C TYR A 208 -14.03 -7.97 -7.21
N TRP A 209 -14.37 -8.94 -6.35
CA TRP A 209 -14.89 -10.24 -6.81
C TRP A 209 -16.40 -10.30 -7.03
N LYS A 210 -17.19 -9.45 -6.36
CA LYS A 210 -18.66 -9.47 -6.44
C LYS A 210 -19.24 -8.26 -7.16
N ASP A 211 -18.70 -7.08 -6.88
CA ASP A 211 -19.26 -5.84 -7.41
C ASP A 211 -18.60 -5.46 -8.76
N ASP A 212 -17.44 -6.04 -9.08
CA ASP A 212 -16.66 -5.79 -10.30
C ASP A 212 -16.36 -4.29 -10.51
N ASP A 213 -16.09 -3.58 -9.40
CA ASP A 213 -15.93 -2.12 -9.36
C ASP A 213 -14.50 -1.74 -8.98
N ILE A 214 -13.58 -1.95 -9.92
CA ILE A 214 -12.16 -1.62 -9.72
C ILE A 214 -11.92 -0.11 -9.59
N ASP A 215 -12.75 0.72 -10.22
CA ASP A 215 -12.64 2.17 -10.15
C ASP A 215 -12.87 2.67 -8.71
N ARG A 216 -13.79 2.06 -7.97
CA ARG A 216 -14.00 2.36 -6.55
C ARG A 216 -12.79 1.99 -5.70
N ILE A 217 -12.12 0.88 -5.99
CA ILE A 217 -10.85 0.50 -5.33
C ILE A 217 -9.74 1.50 -5.67
N VAL A 218 -9.65 1.93 -6.93
CA VAL A 218 -8.70 2.96 -7.37
C VAL A 218 -8.91 4.25 -6.60
N ASN A 219 -10.14 4.74 -6.52
CA ASN A 219 -10.46 5.99 -5.82
C ASN A 219 -10.08 5.94 -4.33
N TYR A 220 -10.34 4.82 -3.66
CA TYR A 220 -9.96 4.59 -2.27
C TYR A 220 -8.44 4.62 -2.09
N CYS A 221 -7.70 3.84 -2.88
CA CYS A 221 -6.24 3.79 -2.83
C CYS A 221 -5.58 5.15 -3.15
N GLN A 222 -6.16 5.93 -4.09
CA GLN A 222 -5.69 7.29 -4.39
C GLN A 222 -5.85 8.24 -3.20
N LYS A 223 -6.95 8.14 -2.46
CA LYS A 223 -7.20 8.93 -1.25
C LYS A 223 -6.27 8.57 -0.11
N ASP A 224 -5.91 7.29 0.03
CA ASP A 224 -4.91 6.85 1.02
C ASP A 224 -3.53 7.44 0.68
N VAL A 225 -3.12 7.43 -0.60
CA VAL A 225 -1.89 8.13 -1.03
C VAL A 225 -1.91 9.62 -0.71
N VAL A 226 -3.03 10.32 -0.98
CA VAL A 226 -3.18 11.74 -0.63
C VAL A 226 -3.07 11.93 0.89
N SER A 227 -3.70 11.06 1.67
CA SER A 227 -3.64 11.12 3.14
C SER A 227 -2.21 10.93 3.66
N VAL A 228 -1.43 10.00 3.09
CA VAL A 228 0.00 9.83 3.40
C VAL A 228 0.79 11.10 3.09
N ILE A 229 0.55 11.72 1.94
CA ILE A 229 1.19 13.00 1.58
C ILE A 229 0.87 14.07 2.62
N GLN A 230 -0.40 14.25 2.98
CA GLN A 230 -0.83 15.26 3.96
C GLN A 230 -0.22 15.00 5.35
N VAL A 231 -0.10 13.73 5.77
CA VAL A 231 0.60 13.33 6.99
C VAL A 231 2.08 13.76 6.93
N MET A 232 2.74 13.51 5.81
CA MET A 232 4.13 13.90 5.61
C MET A 232 4.32 15.43 5.59
N MET A 233 3.35 16.18 5.06
CA MET A 233 3.32 17.65 5.16
C MET A 233 3.22 18.11 6.62
N LYS A 234 2.35 17.49 7.43
CA LYS A 234 2.26 17.77 8.88
C LYS A 234 3.54 17.44 9.62
N PHE A 235 4.16 16.30 9.33
CA PHE A 235 5.46 15.94 9.91
C PHE A 235 6.54 16.95 9.53
N ALA A 236 6.48 17.53 8.33
CA ALA A 236 7.40 18.59 7.90
C ALA A 236 7.03 20.00 8.41
N GLY A 237 5.92 20.16 9.14
CA GLY A 237 5.44 21.47 9.61
C GLY A 237 4.97 22.38 8.48
N LEU A 238 4.52 21.80 7.37
CA LEU A 238 4.04 22.50 6.18
C LEU A 238 2.50 22.57 6.16
N PRO A 239 1.92 23.56 5.44
CA PRO A 239 0.48 23.59 5.20
C PRO A 239 0.03 22.36 4.39
N LEU A 240 -1.24 21.99 4.56
CA LEU A 240 -1.88 20.94 3.78
C LEU A 240 -2.19 21.44 2.37
N PHE A 241 -2.25 20.54 1.40
CA PHE A 241 -2.77 20.84 0.07
C PHE A 241 -4.29 20.99 0.12
N SER A 242 -4.83 21.98 -0.60
CA SER A 242 -6.25 22.05 -0.96
C SER A 242 -6.58 21.07 -2.08
N GLU A 243 -7.86 20.71 -2.22
CA GLU A 243 -8.34 19.84 -3.30
C GLU A 243 -7.96 20.36 -4.69
N ASP A 244 -8.01 21.68 -4.92
CA ASP A 244 -7.62 22.32 -6.19
C ASP A 244 -6.14 22.14 -6.56
N SER A 245 -5.30 21.75 -5.60
CA SER A 245 -3.87 21.49 -5.81
C SER A 245 -3.56 20.01 -6.02
N ILE A 246 -4.58 19.16 -6.12
CA ILE A 246 -4.46 17.72 -6.29
C ILE A 246 -5.04 17.34 -7.65
N GLU A 247 -4.19 16.85 -8.54
CA GLU A 247 -4.55 16.39 -9.88
C GLU A 247 -4.55 14.85 -9.94
N TYR A 248 -5.70 14.25 -10.23
CA TYR A 248 -5.83 12.81 -10.49
C TYR A 248 -5.66 12.53 -11.98
N ILE A 249 -4.61 11.78 -12.33
CA ILE A 249 -4.28 11.41 -13.70
C ILE A 249 -4.98 10.09 -14.03
N ASN A 250 -6.11 10.17 -14.73
CA ASN A 250 -6.80 8.98 -15.23
C ASN A 250 -5.93 8.27 -16.27
N GLN A 251 -5.78 6.95 -16.13
CA GLN A 251 -5.38 6.13 -17.27
C GLN A 251 -6.55 6.13 -18.26
N LYS A 252 -6.48 6.99 -19.29
CA LYS A 252 -7.22 6.68 -20.52
C LYS A 252 -6.49 5.51 -21.16
N GLU A 253 -7.22 4.42 -21.37
CA GLU A 253 -6.82 3.23 -22.12
C GLU A 253 -6.06 3.55 -23.41
#